data_AF-M1AGP0-F1
#
_entry.id   AF-M1AGP0-F1
#
_cell.length_a   1.000
_cell.length_b   1.000
_cell.length_c   1.000
_cell.angle_alpha   90.00
_cell.angle_beta   90.00
_cell.angle_gamma   90.00
#
_symmetry.space_group_name_H-M   'P 1'
#
loop_
_entity.id
_entity.type
_entity.pdbx_description
1 polymer ?
#
loop_
_entity_poly.entity_id
_entity_poly.type
_entity_poly.pdbx_seq_one_letter_code
_entity_poly.pdbx_strand_id
1 'polypeptide(L)' 'MAEPADFVHVFDVKNGYEQEQEIDFFGEISGLSFSPDTESLFVGVWDRTYGSLLEFGRRHNYSYLDTII' A
#
# COMPACT_ATOMS: atom_id res chain seq x y z
N MET A 1 -0.37 -14.26 -8.30
CA MET A 1 0.67 -15.22 -7.88
C MET A 1 1.89 -14.35 -7.64
N ALA A 2 2.17 -14.02 -6.38
CA ALA A 2 3.19 -13.04 -6.03
C ALA A 2 4.57 -13.69 -6.06
N GLU A 3 5.52 -13.06 -6.75
CA GLU A 3 6.93 -13.43 -6.72
C GLU A 3 7.53 -13.14 -5.33
N PRO A 4 8.67 -13.76 -4.96
CA PRO A 4 9.17 -13.76 -3.58
C PRO A 4 9.61 -12.40 -3.01
N ALA A 5 9.65 -11.35 -3.82
CA ALA A 5 10.09 -10.03 -3.40
C ALA A 5 9.40 -8.95 -4.25
N ASP A 6 9.16 -7.80 -3.61
CA ASP A 6 8.90 -6.48 -4.19
C ASP A 6 7.45 -6.03 -4.48
N PHE A 7 6.45 -6.91 -4.45
CA PHE A 7 5.05 -6.51 -4.75
C PHE A 7 4.09 -6.61 -3.56
N VAL A 8 3.36 -5.53 -3.30
CA VAL A 8 2.15 -5.53 -2.47
C VAL A 8 0.95 -5.16 -3.32
N HIS A 9 -0.02 -6.07 -3.37
CA HIS A 9 -1.28 -5.88 -4.07
C HIS A 9 -2.39 -5.58 -3.07
N VAL A 10 -3.07 -4.44 -3.25
CA VAL A 10 -4.22 -4.04 -2.46
C VAL A 10 -5.47 -4.17 -3.32
N PHE A 11 -6.42 -5.00 -2.88
CA PHE A 11 -7.66 -5.27 -3.60
C PHE A 11 -8.88 -4.65 -2.92
N ASP A 12 -9.77 -4.06 -3.71
CA ASP A 12 -11.06 -3.59 -3.21
C ASP A 12 -12.08 -4.73 -3.12
N VAL A 13 -12.32 -5.20 -1.90
CA VAL A 13 -13.28 -6.28 -1.61
C VAL A 13 -14.73 -5.82 -1.82
N LYS A 14 -15.05 -4.53 -1.65
CA LYS A 14 -16.43 -4.02 -1.78
C LYS A 14 -16.89 -3.96 -3.23
N ASN A 15 -15.96 -3.69 -4.14
CA ASN A 15 -16.21 -3.66 -5.58
C ASN A 15 -15.91 -5.00 -6.26
N GLY A 16 -15.98 -6.12 -5.51
CA GLY A 16 -15.87 -7.46 -6.10
C GLY A 16 -14.47 -7.86 -6.55
N TYR A 17 -13.42 -7.29 -5.95
CA TYR A 17 -12.01 -7.52 -6.34
C TYR A 17 -11.67 -7.03 -7.77
N GLU A 18 -12.50 -6.17 -8.37
CA GLU A 18 -12.26 -5.63 -9.72
C GLU A 18 -11.14 -4.59 -9.75
N GLN A 19 -10.88 -3.93 -8.63
CA GLN A 19 -9.88 -2.88 -8.52
C GLN A 19 -8.68 -3.35 -7.69
N GLU A 20 -7.50 -3.21 -8.30
CA GLU A 20 -6.21 -3.60 -7.75
C GLU A 20 -5.29 -2.38 -7.77
N GLN A 21 -4.59 -2.16 -6.66
CA GLN A 21 -3.46 -1.24 -6.58
C GLN A 21 -2.20 -2.06 -6.33
N GLU A 22 -1.27 -1.99 -7.27
CA GLU A 22 0.06 -2.57 -7.14
C GLU A 22 1.02 -1.53 -6.58
N ILE A 23 1.74 -1.91 -5.53
CA ILE A 23 2.83 -1.12 -4.95
C ILE A 23 4.11 -1.94 -5.15
N ASP A 24 4.97 -1.43 -6.04
CA ASP A 24 6.29 -1.97 -6.34
C ASP A 24 7.34 -1.23 -5.49
N PHE A 25 8.09 -1.98 -4.69
CA PHE A 25 9.19 -1.44 -3.90
C PHE A 25 10.28 -2.49 -3.72
N PHE A 26 11.54 -2.04 -3.70
CA PHE A 26 12.69 -2.93 -3.65
C PHE A 26 12.98 -3.41 -2.22
N GLY A 27 13.02 -4.72 -1.99
CA GLY A 27 13.49 -5.36 -0.75
C GLY A 27 12.56 -6.42 -0.17
N GLU A 28 13.10 -7.30 0.69
CA GLU A 28 12.32 -8.36 1.32
C GLU A 28 11.27 -7.80 2.29
N ILE A 29 10.01 -8.20 2.12
CA ILE A 29 8.92 -7.79 3.01
C ILE A 29 8.95 -8.63 4.28
N SER A 30 9.17 -7.98 5.43
CA SER A 30 9.06 -8.63 6.74
C SER A 30 7.63 -8.72 7.25
N GLY A 31 6.77 -7.79 6.83
CA GLY A 31 5.37 -7.77 7.23
C GLY A 31 4.61 -6.55 6.73
N LEU A 32 3.29 -6.65 6.81
CA LEU A 32 2.34 -5.59 6.49
C LEU A 32 1.27 -5.50 7.57
N SER A 33 0.81 -4.29 7.87
CA SER A 33 -0.31 -4.05 8.79
C SER A 33 -1.09 -2.82 8.38
N PHE A 34 -2.41 -2.93 8.39
CA PHE A 34 -3.28 -1.75 8.35
C PHE A 34 -3.34 -1.09 9.72
N SER A 35 -3.51 0.22 9.73
CA SER A 35 -3.92 0.94 10.92
C SER A 35 -5.35 0.52 11.32
N PRO A 36 -5.70 0.57 12.62
CA PRO A 36 -7.04 0.22 13.09
C PRO A 36 -8.17 1.07 12.49
N ASP A 37 -7.83 2.29 12.05
CA ASP A 37 -8.74 3.22 11.37
C ASP A 37 -8.80 3.03 9.84
N THR A 38 -8.04 2.09 9.28
CA THR A 38 -7.97 1.78 7.84
C THR A 38 -7.50 2.93 6.94
N GLU A 39 -6.86 3.94 7.54
CA GLU A 39 -6.35 5.12 6.86
C GLU A 39 -4.88 4.99 6.43
N SER A 40 -4.11 4.09 7.04
CA SER A 40 -2.70 3.87 6.71
C SER A 40 -2.40 2.37 6.53
N LEU A 41 -1.54 2.07 5.57
CA LEU A 41 -0.92 0.76 5.38
C LEU A 41 0.57 0.87 5.70
N PHE A 42 1.03 0.07 6.65
CA PHE A 42 2.43 -0.04 7.02
C PHE A 42 3.05 -1.27 6.37
N VAL A 43 4.22 -1.10 5.75
CA VAL A 43 4.99 -2.17 5.13
C VAL A 43 6.42 -2.14 5.67
N GLY A 44 6.81 -3.20 6.35
CA GLY A 44 8.16 -3.36 6.89
C GLY A 44 9.07 -4.00 5.84
N VAL A 45 10.09 -3.27 5.40
CA VAL A 45 11.13 -3.77 4.51
C VAL A 45 12.32 -4.22 5.35
N TRP A 46 12.65 -5.50 5.25
CA TRP A 46 13.82 -6.11 5.88
C TRP A 46 14.89 -6.36 4.82
N ASP A 47 15.48 -5.28 4.32
CA ASP A 47 16.67 -5.37 3.48
C ASP A 47 17.93 -5.03 4.29
N ARG A 48 19.05 -5.69 3.97
CA ARG A 48 20.32 -5.52 4.71
C ARG A 48 20.93 -4.13 4.51
N THR A 49 20.55 -3.44 3.44
CA THR A 49 21.05 -2.10 3.08
C THR A 49 19.98 -1.03 3.28
N TYR A 50 18.69 -1.37 3.09
CA TYR A 50 17.58 -0.41 3.11
C TYR A 50 16.44 -0.77 4.07
N GLY A 51 16.74 -1.47 5.17
CA GLY A 51 15.78 -1.77 6.23
C GLY A 51 14.98 -0.52 6.63
N SER A 52 13.69 -0.50 6.31
CA SER A 52 12.84 0.69 6.42
C SER A 52 11.39 0.31 6.67
N LEU A 53 10.62 1.26 7.21
CA LEU A 53 9.19 1.12 7.40
C LEU A 53 8.50 2.13 6.47
N LEU A 54 7.75 1.64 5.50
CA LEU A 54 6.97 2.44 4.58
C LEU A 54 5.56 2.61 5.13
N GLU A 55 5.06 3.84 5.14
CA GLU A 55 3.68 4.18 5.46
C GLU A 55 2.98 4.70 4.20
N PHE A 56 1.88 4.07 3.84
CA PHE A 56 1.01 4.50 2.75
C PHE A 56 -0.30 5.01 3.32
N GLY A 57 -0.52 6.32 3.23
CA GLY A 57 -1.79 6.94 3.57
C GLY A 57 -2.84 6.73 2.49
N ARG A 58 -4.07 6.45 2.89
CA ARG A 58 -5.22 6.34 2.00
C ARG A 58 -5.50 7.70 1.38
N ARG A 59 -5.43 7.77 0.05
CA ARG A 59 -5.78 9.00 -0.66
C ARG A 59 -7.30 9.15 -0.71
N HIS A 60 -7.83 10.10 0.05
CA HIS A 60 -9.20 10.54 -0.10
C HIS A 60 -9.36 11.39 -1.36
N ASN A 61 -10.22 10.95 -2.27
CA ASN A 61 -10.63 11.75 -3.42
C ASN A 61 -11.63 12.82 -2.94
N TYR A 62 -11.11 13.93 -2.43
CA TYR A 62 -11.92 15.12 -2.17
C TYR A 62 -12.18 15.83 -3.50
N SER A 63 -13.05 15.24 -4.33
CA SER A 63 -13.45 15.77 -5.64
C SER A 63 -13.94 17.23 -5.59
N TYR A 64 -14.36 17.71 -4.41
CA TYR A 64 -14.73 19.10 -4.18
C TYR A 64 -13.54 20.08 -4.08
N LEU A 65 -12.37 19.64 -3.59
CA LEU A 65 -11.18 20.50 -3.43
C LEU A 65 -10.29 20.53 -4.68
N ASP A 66 -10.30 19.47 -5.49
CA ASP A 66 -9.58 19.41 -6.78
C ASP A 66 -10.24 20.24 -7.90
N THR A 67 -11.41 20.85 -7.66
CA THR A 67 -12.13 21.72 -8.63
C THR A 67 -11.63 23.18 -8.61
N ILE A 68 -10.70 23.55 -7.72
CA ILE A 68 -10.10 24.90 -7.69
C ILE A 68 -8.72 24.87 -8.36
N ILE A 69 -8.70 24.76 -9.69
CA ILE A 69 -7.55 25.10 -10.54
C ILE A 69 -8.03 25.94 -11.71
#